data_AF-A0A3D1CTT2-F1
#
_entry.id   AF-A0A3D1CTT2-F1
#
_cell.length_a   1.000
_cell.length_b   1.000
_cell.length_c   1.000
_cell.angle_alpha   90.00
_cell.angle_beta   90.00
_cell.angle_gamma   90.00
#
_symmetry.space_group_name_H-M   'P 1'
#
loop_
_entity.id
_entity.type
_entity.pdbx_description
1 polymer ?
#
loop_
_entity_poly.entity_id
_entity_poly.type
_entity_poly.pdbx_seq_one_letter_code
_entity_poly.pdbx_strand_id
1 'polypeptide(L)'
;TLEKKQLVLTQKIAGQTHYGLTTIGRATIEAEMPALASSVDLKPEWSLLVFQQAPRSDRNFRYLRQFLLQHRWFALTRGVFVYPGMPAELVMNSIQKLYAQSVLIVKVEAWVWGDIRLVIGQGTMASQVDDIYSGISREIDRLIGDYLSEKDLDYQAKQQIVSTFNRLYLVLEQDFYLGAGLHRPANQGRELLGRLQLLG
;
A
#
# COMPACT_ATOMS: atom_id res chain seq x y z
N THR A 1 17.40 -16.77 -11.12
CA THR A 1 16.14 -17.41 -10.69
C THR A 1 15.85 -17.03 -9.25
N LEU A 2 14.58 -16.97 -8.84
CA LEU A 2 14.18 -16.56 -7.48
C LEU A 2 14.77 -17.47 -6.39
N GLU A 3 14.99 -18.75 -6.70
CA GLU A 3 15.68 -19.72 -5.85
C GLU A 3 17.17 -19.35 -5.62
N LYS A 4 17.89 -18.91 -6.65
CA LYS A 4 19.30 -18.46 -6.52
C LYS A 4 19.42 -17.21 -5.64
N LYS A 5 18.36 -16.40 -5.57
CA LYS A 5 18.25 -15.25 -4.66
C LYS A 5 17.74 -15.63 -3.27
N GLN A 6 17.50 -16.93 -3.02
CA GLN A 6 16.94 -17.46 -1.77
C GLN A 6 15.59 -16.84 -1.38
N LEU A 7 14.78 -16.40 -2.35
CA LEU A 7 13.46 -15.80 -2.06
C LEU A 7 12.34 -16.86 -2.07
N VAL A 8 12.51 -17.90 -2.88
CA VAL A 8 11.55 -19.00 -3.02
C VAL A 8 12.26 -20.30 -2.65
N LEU A 9 11.54 -21.14 -1.91
CA LEU A 9 11.88 -22.50 -1.59
C LEU A 9 11.06 -23.43 -2.49
N THR A 10 11.72 -24.39 -3.12
CA THR A 10 11.06 -25.45 -3.88
C THR A 10 11.35 -26.77 -3.18
N GLN A 11 10.30 -27.47 -2.76
CA GLN A 11 10.38 -28.78 -2.10
C GLN A 11 9.59 -29.81 -2.88
N LYS A 12 10.12 -31.03 -3.00
CA LYS A 12 9.35 -32.17 -3.51
C LYS A 12 8.88 -33.01 -2.32
N ILE A 13 7.57 -33.10 -2.12
CA ILE A 13 6.93 -33.87 -1.05
C ILE A 13 5.97 -34.84 -1.72
N ALA A 14 6.11 -36.15 -1.48
CA ALA A 14 5.24 -37.19 -2.07
C ALA A 14 5.08 -37.10 -3.62
N GLY A 15 6.14 -36.70 -4.33
CA GLY A 15 6.13 -36.57 -5.79
C GLY A 15 5.53 -35.26 -6.31
N GLN A 16 4.99 -34.40 -5.44
CA GLN A 16 4.47 -33.07 -5.78
C GLN A 16 5.52 -32.00 -5.52
N THR A 17 5.59 -31.01 -6.41
CA THR A 17 6.47 -29.84 -6.23
C THR A 17 5.70 -28.76 -5.49
N HIS A 18 6.17 -28.42 -4.30
CA HIS A 18 5.67 -27.33 -3.47
C HIS A 18 6.59 -26.12 -3.59
N TYR A 19 5.98 -24.95 -3.75
CA TYR A 19 6.67 -23.66 -3.73
C TYR A 19 6.27 -22.91 -2.46
N GLY A 20 7.24 -22.33 -1.78
CA GLY A 20 7.03 -21.50 -0.61
C GLY A 20 7.93 -20.28 -0.62
N LEU A 21 7.55 -19.23 0.09
CA LEU A 21 8.44 -18.11 0.36
C LEU A 21 9.39 -18.50 1.50
N THR A 22 10.69 -18.22 1.33
CA THR A 22 11.63 -18.27 2.45
C THR A 22 11.33 -17.11 3.42
N THR A 23 11.94 -17.14 4.61
CA THR A 23 11.89 -15.99 5.54
C THR A 23 12.38 -14.71 4.86
N ILE A 24 13.43 -14.80 4.04
CA ILE A 24 13.99 -13.66 3.28
C ILE A 24 12.97 -13.18 2.24
N GLY A 25 12.39 -14.09 1.45
CA GLY A 25 11.39 -13.75 0.44
C GLY A 25 10.15 -13.10 1.02
N ARG A 26 9.69 -13.57 2.19
CA ARG A 26 8.59 -12.96 2.93
C ARG A 26 8.93 -11.55 3.38
N ALA A 27 10.09 -11.35 4.01
CA ALA A 27 10.52 -10.03 4.45
C ALA A 27 10.70 -9.04 3.27
N THR A 28 11.19 -9.52 2.11
CA THR A 28 11.26 -8.71 0.89
C THR A 28 9.88 -8.27 0.42
N ILE A 29 8.92 -9.19 0.34
CA ILE A 29 7.55 -8.86 -0.06
C ILE A 29 6.89 -7.91 0.93
N GLU A 30 7.05 -8.12 2.23
CA GLU A 30 6.49 -7.23 3.26
C GLU A 30 7.11 -5.83 3.21
N ALA A 31 8.39 -5.70 2.84
CA ALA A 31 9.05 -4.40 2.65
C ALA A 31 8.56 -3.67 1.38
N GLU A 32 8.31 -4.41 0.30
CA GLU A 32 7.81 -3.86 -0.97
C GLU A 32 6.30 -3.58 -0.95
N MET A 33 5.53 -4.41 -0.25
CA MET A 33 4.06 -4.34 -0.11
C MET A 33 3.65 -4.32 1.36
N PRO A 34 3.75 -3.17 2.01
CA PRO A 34 3.45 -3.07 3.43
C PRO A 34 1.98 -3.38 3.78
N ALA A 35 1.08 -3.30 2.79
CA ALA A 35 -0.32 -3.73 2.90
C ALA A 35 -0.51 -5.22 3.22
N LEU A 36 0.49 -6.07 2.97
CA LEU A 36 0.44 -7.50 3.28
C LEU A 36 0.98 -7.84 4.67
N ALA A 37 1.57 -6.87 5.37
CA ALA A 37 2.13 -7.08 6.70
C ALA A 37 1.05 -7.54 7.69
N SER A 38 1.37 -8.57 8.49
CA SER A 38 0.43 -9.15 9.46
C SER A 38 0.09 -8.20 10.61
N SER A 39 0.99 -7.26 10.89
CA SER A 39 0.84 -6.19 11.86
C SER A 39 1.74 -5.05 11.42
N VAL A 40 1.19 -3.84 11.32
CA VAL A 40 2.02 -2.65 11.18
C VAL A 40 2.33 -2.18 12.59
N ASP A 41 3.58 -2.38 13.01
CA ASP A 41 4.12 -1.63 14.13
C ASP A 41 4.40 -0.22 13.58
N LEU A 42 3.32 0.57 13.47
CA LEU A 42 3.42 1.95 13.05
C LEU A 42 4.41 2.60 14.01
N LYS A 43 5.49 3.14 13.46
CA LYS A 43 6.47 3.84 14.28
C LYS A 43 5.69 4.85 15.15
N PRO A 44 5.95 4.89 16.46
CA PRO A 44 5.24 5.81 17.34
C PRO A 44 5.46 7.27 16.92
N GLU A 45 6.58 7.52 16.25
CA GLU A 45 7.01 8.81 15.78
C GLU A 45 6.46 9.11 14.38
N TRP A 46 5.93 10.31 14.20
CA TRP A 46 5.43 10.85 12.95
C TRP A 46 6.21 12.10 12.56
N SER A 47 6.32 12.34 11.27
CA SER A 47 6.76 13.63 10.73
C SER A 47 5.54 14.41 10.27
N LEU A 48 5.40 15.63 10.74
CA LEU A 48 4.35 16.56 10.35
C LEU A 48 4.99 17.71 9.59
N LEU A 49 4.57 17.90 8.35
CA LEU A 49 4.95 19.01 7.49
C LEU A 49 3.81 20.03 7.48
N VAL A 50 4.11 21.26 7.88
CA VAL A 50 3.16 22.37 7.97
C VAL A 50 3.67 23.55 7.15
N PHE A 51 2.86 24.00 6.20
CA PHE A 51 3.10 25.27 5.52
C PHE A 51 2.67 26.42 6.42
N GLN A 52 3.52 27.43 6.58
CA GLN A 52 3.22 28.62 7.39
C GLN A 52 2.02 29.40 6.84
N GLN A 53 1.83 29.37 5.53
CA GLN A 53 0.65 29.89 4.85
C GLN A 53 0.17 28.86 3.83
N ALA A 54 -1.12 28.56 3.81
CA ALA A 54 -1.69 27.63 2.86
C ALA A 54 -1.43 28.12 1.42
N PRO A 55 -0.62 27.41 0.61
CA PRO A 55 -0.20 27.91 -0.69
C PRO A 55 -1.41 28.04 -1.63
N ARG A 56 -1.72 29.26 -2.06
CA ARG A 56 -2.79 29.59 -3.00
C ARG A 56 -2.20 29.80 -4.39
N SER A 57 -2.61 28.97 -5.36
CA SER A 57 -2.23 29.09 -6.78
C SER A 57 -0.74 28.87 -7.12
N ASP A 58 0.04 28.31 -6.19
CA ASP A 58 1.45 27.98 -6.42
C ASP A 58 1.62 26.71 -7.29
N ARG A 59 2.29 26.84 -8.44
CA ARG A 59 2.60 25.72 -9.34
C ARG A 59 3.58 24.74 -8.71
N ASN A 60 4.58 25.23 -7.99
CA ASN A 60 5.54 24.39 -7.28
C ASN A 60 4.85 23.59 -6.19
N PHE A 61 3.74 24.09 -5.62
CA PHE A 61 3.02 23.37 -4.57
C PHE A 61 2.30 22.16 -5.14
N ARG A 62 1.75 22.28 -6.34
CA ARG A 62 1.12 21.13 -7.03
C ARG A 62 2.14 20.03 -7.29
N TYR A 63 3.34 20.40 -7.75
CA TYR A 63 4.43 19.47 -7.95
C TYR A 63 4.88 18.82 -6.64
N LEU A 64 5.15 19.63 -5.60
CA LEU A 64 5.57 19.11 -4.31
C LEU A 64 4.50 18.21 -3.68
N ARG A 65 3.21 18.57 -3.77
CA ARG A 65 2.12 17.72 -3.29
C ARG A 65 2.18 16.35 -3.96
N GLN A 66 2.25 16.31 -5.29
CA GLN A 66 2.33 15.03 -6.02
C GLN A 66 3.57 14.23 -5.61
N PHE A 67 4.72 14.89 -5.48
CA PHE A 67 5.96 14.29 -5.05
C PHE A 67 5.86 13.71 -3.61
N LEU A 68 5.26 14.44 -2.67
CA LEU A 68 5.04 13.95 -1.30
C LEU A 68 4.12 12.73 -1.27
N LEU A 69 3.03 12.74 -2.06
CA LEU A 69 2.12 11.58 -2.16
C LEU A 69 2.84 10.36 -2.75
N GLN A 70 3.68 10.54 -3.78
CA GLN A 70 4.53 9.48 -4.34
C GLN A 70 5.54 8.94 -3.31
N HIS A 71 6.00 9.79 -2.41
CA HIS A 71 6.84 9.44 -1.27
C HIS A 71 6.04 9.11 0.00
N ARG A 72 4.78 8.65 -0.15
CA ARG A 72 3.97 8.03 0.91
C ARG A 72 3.56 8.98 2.05
N TRP A 73 3.51 10.28 1.81
CA TRP A 73 2.94 11.23 2.76
C TRP A 73 1.41 11.28 2.62
N PHE A 74 0.71 11.43 3.74
CA PHE A 74 -0.73 11.65 3.78
C PHE A 74 -1.04 13.14 3.88
N ALA A 75 -1.88 13.65 2.99
CA ALA A 75 -2.36 15.03 3.07
C ALA A 75 -3.56 15.11 4.03
N LEU A 76 -3.39 15.75 5.19
CA LEU A 76 -4.48 15.96 6.14
C LEU A 76 -5.38 17.11 5.68
N THR A 77 -4.76 18.22 5.29
CA THR A 77 -5.44 19.40 4.76
C THR A 77 -4.57 20.07 3.70
N ARG A 78 -5.01 21.19 3.14
CA ARG A 78 -4.18 21.97 2.21
C ARG A 78 -2.98 22.56 2.95
N GLY A 79 -1.79 22.02 2.70
CA GLY A 79 -0.55 22.49 3.30
C GLY A 79 -0.21 21.83 4.64
N VAL A 80 -0.89 20.74 4.99
CA VAL A 80 -0.50 19.90 6.14
C VAL A 80 -0.40 18.47 5.68
N PHE A 81 0.76 17.87 5.89
CA PHE A 81 1.06 16.50 5.50
C PHE A 81 1.67 15.73 6.67
N VAL A 82 1.37 14.45 6.77
CA VAL A 82 1.94 13.55 7.78
C VAL A 82 2.61 12.34 7.13
N TYR A 83 3.65 11.85 7.78
CA TYR A 83 4.39 10.67 7.35
C TYR A 83 4.77 9.83 8.57
N PRO A 84 4.59 8.50 8.56
CA PRO A 84 5.00 7.64 9.67
C PRO A 84 6.53 7.49 9.70
N GLY A 85 7.15 7.93 10.78
CA GLY A 85 8.61 7.93 10.96
C GLY A 85 9.30 9.16 10.38
N MET A 86 10.56 8.98 9.97
CA MET A 86 11.43 10.05 9.46
C MET A 86 11.40 10.12 7.93
N PRO A 87 11.39 11.32 7.33
CA PRO A 87 11.36 11.47 5.88
C PRO A 87 12.69 11.03 5.25
N ALA A 88 12.62 10.52 4.01
CA ALA A 88 13.82 10.27 3.23
C ALA A 88 14.59 11.58 2.94
N GLU A 89 15.92 11.50 2.89
CA GLU A 89 16.78 12.67 2.60
C GLU A 89 16.42 13.37 1.29
N LEU A 90 16.06 12.59 0.26
CA LEU A 90 15.60 13.11 -1.02
C LEU A 90 14.39 14.06 -0.84
N VAL A 91 13.45 13.69 0.03
CA VAL A 91 12.27 14.50 0.32
C VAL A 91 12.65 15.78 1.05
N MET A 92 13.50 15.66 2.07
CA MET A 92 14.01 16.80 2.84
C MET A 92 14.72 17.82 1.94
N ASN A 93 15.63 17.34 1.07
CA ASN A 93 16.37 18.16 0.13
C ASN A 93 15.45 18.89 -0.86
N SER A 94 14.41 18.20 -1.37
CA SER A 94 13.42 18.82 -2.25
C SER A 94 12.63 19.92 -1.55
N ILE A 95 12.20 19.70 -0.30
CA ILE A 95 11.46 20.70 0.47
C ILE A 95 12.34 21.90 0.80
N GLN A 96 13.58 21.68 1.23
CA GLN A 96 14.52 22.77 1.52
C GLN A 96 14.79 23.63 0.27
N LYS A 97 15.00 23.02 -0.90
CA LYS A 97 15.23 23.75 -2.14
C LYS A 97 14.04 24.61 -2.57
N LEU A 98 12.81 24.12 -2.38
CA LEU A 98 11.60 24.78 -2.88
C LEU A 98 10.94 25.71 -1.84
N TYR A 99 11.08 25.43 -0.54
CA TYR A 99 10.29 26.05 0.53
C TYR A 99 11.04 26.24 1.86
N ALA A 100 12.37 26.40 1.87
CA ALA A 100 13.19 26.51 3.09
C ALA A 100 12.62 27.43 4.19
N GLN A 101 11.94 28.51 3.82
CA GLN A 101 11.43 29.52 4.77
C GLN A 101 9.90 29.48 4.95
N SER A 102 9.20 28.59 4.26
CA SER A 102 7.73 28.59 4.21
C SER A 102 7.11 27.32 4.81
N VAL A 103 7.94 26.33 5.15
CA VAL A 103 7.53 25.03 5.66
C VAL A 103 8.28 24.73 6.96
N LEU A 104 7.55 24.19 7.93
CA LEU A 104 8.08 23.58 9.14
C LEU A 104 7.88 22.07 9.05
N ILE A 105 8.91 21.31 9.43
CA ILE A 105 8.80 19.86 9.62
C ILE A 105 9.09 19.59 11.09
N VAL A 106 8.13 19.01 11.78
CA VAL A 106 8.23 18.67 13.19
C VAL A 106 8.07 17.18 13.38
N LYS A 107 8.81 16.63 14.34
CA LYS A 107 8.63 15.27 14.83
C LYS A 107 7.51 15.28 15.86
N VAL A 108 6.53 14.39 15.70
CA VAL A 108 5.39 14.20 16.57
C VAL A 108 5.51 12.82 17.20
N GLU A 109 5.75 12.77 18.51
CA GLU A 109 5.91 11.52 19.25
C GLU A 109 4.58 10.99 19.80
N ALA A 110 3.61 11.88 19.99
CA ALA A 110 2.27 11.53 20.45
C ALA A 110 1.23 12.53 19.94
N TRP A 111 0.04 12.01 19.61
CA TRP A 111 -1.14 12.82 19.31
C TRP A 111 -1.89 13.10 20.61
N VAL A 112 -2.11 14.38 20.93
CA VAL A 112 -2.79 14.79 22.18
C VAL A 112 -4.29 14.49 22.11
N TRP A 113 -4.90 14.66 20.94
CA TRP A 113 -6.33 14.46 20.72
C TRP A 113 -6.63 14.17 19.24
N GLY A 114 -7.72 13.45 18.99
CA GLY A 114 -8.15 13.01 17.67
C GLY A 114 -7.56 11.64 17.30
N ASP A 115 -8.34 10.83 16.59
CA ASP A 115 -7.88 9.56 16.06
C ASP A 115 -7.28 9.78 14.66
N ILE A 116 -5.95 9.81 14.58
CA ILE A 116 -5.23 10.00 13.32
C ILE A 116 -5.59 8.94 12.26
N ARG A 117 -6.00 7.74 12.68
CA ARG A 117 -6.43 6.66 11.77
C ARG A 117 -7.74 7.04 11.09
N LEU A 118 -8.71 7.56 11.85
CA LEU A 118 -9.96 8.06 11.29
C LEU A 118 -9.74 9.25 10.35
N VAL A 119 -8.85 10.18 10.73
CA VAL A 119 -8.53 11.34 9.88
C VAL A 119 -7.90 10.92 8.57
N ILE A 120 -6.94 9.98 8.60
CA ILE A 120 -6.31 9.44 7.38
C ILE A 120 -7.31 8.62 6.57
N GLY A 121 -8.14 7.80 7.22
CA GLY A 121 -9.18 6.97 6.58
C GLY A 121 -10.27 7.77 5.87
N GLN A 122 -10.54 9.00 6.32
CA GLN A 122 -11.43 9.94 5.62
C GLN A 122 -10.77 10.66 4.45
N GLY A 123 -9.45 10.53 4.30
CA GLY A 123 -8.68 11.15 3.22
C GLY A 123 -8.96 10.49 1.86
N THR A 124 -8.81 11.27 0.79
CA THR A 124 -9.09 10.85 -0.59
C THR A 124 -8.30 9.62 -1.04
N MET A 125 -7.11 9.38 -0.47
CA MET A 125 -6.33 8.18 -0.79
C MET A 125 -6.94 6.91 -0.20
N ALA A 126 -7.44 6.95 1.03
CA ALA A 126 -8.06 5.78 1.66
C ALA A 126 -9.36 5.39 0.95
N SER A 127 -10.20 6.37 0.61
CA SER A 127 -11.42 6.10 -0.17
C SER A 127 -11.12 5.50 -1.56
N GLN A 128 -10.06 5.97 -2.24
CA GLN A 128 -9.64 5.41 -3.52
C GLN A 128 -9.18 3.96 -3.39
N VAL A 129 -8.43 3.63 -2.33
CA VAL A 129 -8.00 2.25 -2.06
C VAL A 129 -9.21 1.36 -1.77
N ASP A 130 -10.19 1.83 -0.97
CA ASP A 130 -11.43 1.11 -0.69
C ASP A 130 -12.23 0.79 -1.96
N ASP A 131 -12.38 1.77 -2.85
CA ASP A 131 -13.09 1.63 -4.12
C ASP A 131 -12.40 0.61 -5.04
N ILE A 132 -11.07 0.67 -5.13
CA ILE A 132 -10.27 -0.26 -5.92
C ILE A 132 -10.39 -1.68 -5.36
N TYR A 133 -10.21 -1.88 -4.05
CA TYR A 133 -10.36 -3.19 -3.43
C TYR A 133 -11.77 -3.76 -3.57
N SER A 134 -12.80 -2.92 -3.47
CA SER A 134 -14.19 -3.34 -3.67
C SER A 134 -14.49 -3.70 -5.13
N GLY A 135 -13.86 -3.03 -6.10
CA GLY A 135 -13.87 -3.43 -7.51
C GLY A 135 -13.25 -4.81 -7.72
N ILE A 136 -12.04 -5.00 -7.22
CA ILE A 136 -11.29 -6.27 -7.32
C ILE A 136 -12.04 -7.41 -6.62
N SER A 137 -12.61 -7.18 -5.44
CA SER A 137 -13.40 -8.19 -4.72
C SER A 137 -14.54 -8.72 -5.57
N ARG A 138 -15.32 -7.84 -6.20
CA ARG A 138 -16.47 -8.24 -7.02
C ARG A 138 -16.04 -9.05 -8.25
N GLU A 139 -14.88 -8.73 -8.82
CA GLU A 139 -14.34 -9.50 -9.93
C GLU A 139 -13.85 -10.87 -9.49
N ILE A 140 -13.22 -10.98 -8.32
CA ILE A 140 -12.85 -12.25 -7.70
C ILE A 140 -14.11 -13.09 -7.44
N ASP A 141 -15.17 -12.50 -6.87
CA ASP A 141 -16.45 -13.19 -6.65
C ASP A 141 -17.04 -13.73 -7.95
N ARG A 142 -16.99 -12.95 -9.03
CA ARG A 142 -17.43 -13.39 -10.36
C ARG A 142 -16.59 -14.56 -10.86
N LEU A 143 -15.26 -14.45 -10.80
CA LEU A 143 -14.36 -15.53 -11.25
C LEU A 143 -14.57 -16.82 -10.44
N ILE A 144 -14.78 -16.71 -9.13
CA ILE A 144 -15.12 -17.86 -8.27
C ILE A 144 -16.45 -18.45 -8.71
N GLY A 145 -17.49 -17.63 -8.93
CA GLY A 145 -18.79 -18.11 -9.41
C GLY A 145 -18.72 -18.82 -10.76
N ASP A 146 -17.93 -18.29 -11.69
CA ASP A 146 -17.82 -18.81 -13.05
C ASP A 146 -16.96 -20.09 -13.12
N TYR A 147 -15.89 -20.18 -12.31
CA TYR A 147 -14.81 -21.16 -12.56
C TYR A 147 -14.46 -22.10 -11.40
N LEU A 148 -14.96 -21.88 -10.17
CA LEU A 148 -14.52 -22.68 -9.00
C LEU A 148 -14.82 -24.18 -9.14
N SER A 149 -15.90 -24.56 -9.84
CA SER A 149 -16.27 -25.96 -10.06
C SER A 149 -15.67 -26.56 -11.33
N GLU A 150 -14.98 -25.77 -12.15
CA GLU A 150 -14.37 -26.28 -13.37
C GLU A 150 -13.12 -27.08 -13.05
N LYS A 151 -13.01 -28.28 -13.64
CA LYS A 151 -11.85 -29.14 -13.45
C LYS A 151 -10.59 -28.57 -14.08
N ASP A 152 -10.75 -27.83 -15.18
CA ASP A 152 -9.67 -27.24 -15.95
C ASP A 152 -10.06 -25.83 -16.41
N LEU A 153 -9.22 -24.85 -16.10
CA LEU A 153 -9.43 -23.48 -16.54
C LEU A 153 -9.01 -23.29 -18.00
N ASP A 154 -9.91 -22.70 -18.79
CA ASP A 154 -9.60 -22.29 -20.15
C ASP A 154 -8.56 -21.13 -20.20
N TYR A 155 -8.09 -20.81 -21.40
CA TYR A 155 -7.10 -19.74 -21.57
C TYR A 155 -7.64 -18.37 -21.16
N GLN A 156 -8.93 -18.10 -21.40
CA GLN A 156 -9.55 -16.83 -21.11
C GLN A 156 -9.67 -16.60 -19.60
N ALA A 157 -10.10 -17.60 -18.84
CA ALA A 157 -10.17 -17.61 -17.39
C ALA A 157 -8.77 -17.32 -16.79
N LYS A 158 -7.73 -18.00 -17.28
CA LYS A 158 -6.34 -17.76 -16.86
C LYS A 158 -5.91 -16.30 -17.11
N GLN A 159 -6.24 -15.73 -18.26
CA GLN A 159 -5.94 -14.31 -18.54
C GLN A 159 -6.68 -13.37 -17.59
N GLN A 160 -7.94 -13.66 -17.26
CA GLN A 160 -8.72 -12.84 -16.34
C GLN A 160 -8.18 -12.92 -14.90
N ILE A 161 -7.78 -14.10 -14.43
CA ILE A 161 -7.13 -14.28 -13.13
C ILE A 161 -5.83 -13.49 -13.07
N VAL A 162 -4.96 -13.60 -14.07
CA VAL A 162 -3.69 -12.85 -14.14
C VAL A 162 -3.94 -11.34 -14.17
N SER A 163 -4.92 -10.87 -14.95
CA SER A 163 -5.28 -9.45 -15.01
C SER A 163 -5.79 -8.91 -13.67
N THR A 164 -6.61 -9.71 -12.96
CA THR A 164 -7.12 -9.37 -11.63
C THR A 164 -6.00 -9.35 -10.59
N PHE A 165 -5.10 -10.34 -10.64
CA PHE A 165 -3.91 -10.38 -9.81
C PHE A 165 -2.99 -9.17 -10.05
N ASN A 166 -2.72 -8.80 -11.30
CA ASN A 166 -1.86 -7.66 -11.62
C ASN A 166 -2.44 -6.34 -11.08
N ARG A 167 -3.75 -6.15 -11.15
CA ARG A 167 -4.41 -4.98 -10.55
C ARG A 167 -4.34 -5.00 -9.03
N LEU A 168 -4.54 -6.17 -8.40
CA LEU A 168 -4.35 -6.36 -6.96
C LEU A 168 -2.91 -6.06 -6.52
N TYR A 169 -1.93 -6.54 -7.27
CA TYR A 169 -0.51 -6.27 -7.04
C TYR A 169 -0.21 -4.77 -7.05
N LEU A 170 -0.71 -4.05 -8.06
CA LEU A 170 -0.48 -2.60 -8.20
C LEU A 170 -1.06 -1.81 -7.02
N VAL A 171 -2.24 -2.15 -6.52
CA VAL A 171 -2.81 -1.47 -5.35
C VAL A 171 -2.09 -1.87 -4.06
N LEU A 172 -1.64 -3.12 -3.91
CA LEU A 172 -0.85 -3.56 -2.75
C LEU A 172 0.52 -2.85 -2.67
N GLU A 173 1.14 -2.55 -3.80
CA GLU A 173 2.38 -1.78 -3.88
C GLU A 173 2.17 -0.31 -3.48
N GLN A 174 0.97 0.22 -3.74
CA GLN A 174 0.60 1.62 -3.47
C GLN A 174 -0.07 1.84 -2.11
N ASP A 175 -0.59 0.78 -1.47
CA ASP A 175 -1.19 0.84 -0.14
C ASP A 175 -0.09 0.88 0.93
N PHE A 176 0.25 2.11 1.31
CA PHE A 176 1.26 2.40 2.33
C PHE A 176 0.69 2.34 3.74
N TYR A 177 0.38 1.12 4.19
CA TYR A 177 -0.13 0.83 5.54
C TYR A 177 -1.55 1.33 5.83
N LEU A 178 -2.29 1.77 4.81
CA LEU A 178 -3.73 2.04 4.98
C LEU A 178 -4.37 0.73 5.40
N GLY A 179 -4.41 -0.27 4.50
CA GLY A 179 -5.09 -1.53 4.75
C GLY A 179 -4.58 -2.34 5.95
N ALA A 180 -3.30 -2.23 6.26
CA ALA A 180 -2.65 -3.04 7.28
C ALA A 180 -2.68 -2.43 8.70
N GLY A 181 -3.06 -1.15 8.87
CA GLY A 181 -3.07 -0.54 10.22
C GLY A 181 -3.68 0.85 10.37
N LEU A 182 -3.61 1.71 9.36
CA LEU A 182 -4.12 3.09 9.45
C LEU A 182 -5.59 3.22 9.08
N HIS A 183 -6.11 2.33 8.24
CA HIS A 183 -7.51 2.27 7.82
C HIS A 183 -7.85 0.83 7.45
N ARG A 184 -8.77 0.18 8.14
CA ARG A 184 -9.12 -1.21 7.79
C ARG A 184 -10.23 -1.20 6.73
N PRO A 185 -9.93 -1.37 5.43
CA PRO A 185 -10.95 -1.52 4.40
C PRO A 185 -11.81 -2.74 4.71
N ALA A 186 -13.06 -2.73 4.24
CA ALA A 186 -13.94 -3.90 4.33
C ALA A 186 -13.36 -5.11 3.61
N ASN A 187 -12.60 -4.89 2.53
CA ASN A 187 -11.86 -5.90 1.79
C ASN A 187 -10.36 -5.65 1.96
N GLN A 188 -9.64 -6.56 2.62
CA GLN A 188 -8.20 -6.41 2.80
C GLN A 188 -7.43 -7.07 1.66
N GLY A 189 -6.36 -6.45 1.19
CA GLY A 189 -5.55 -6.98 0.09
C GLY A 189 -5.04 -8.41 0.34
N ARG A 190 -4.70 -8.76 1.59
CA ARG A 190 -4.33 -10.13 1.99
C ARG A 190 -5.48 -11.13 1.84
N GLU A 191 -6.70 -10.74 2.17
CA GLU A 191 -7.89 -11.58 2.04
C GLU A 191 -8.23 -11.80 0.55
N LEU A 192 -8.18 -10.74 -0.25
CA LEU A 192 -8.38 -10.81 -1.70
C LEU A 192 -7.35 -11.73 -2.37
N LEU A 193 -6.08 -11.66 -1.93
CA LEU A 193 -5.03 -12.56 -2.39
C LEU A 193 -5.36 -14.03 -2.06
N GLY A 194 -5.80 -14.29 -0.83
CA GLY A 194 -6.21 -15.64 -0.39
C GLY A 194 -7.41 -16.18 -1.17
N ARG A 195 -8.40 -15.33 -1.48
CA ARG A 195 -9.56 -15.72 -2.30
C ARG A 195 -9.15 -16.01 -3.75
N LEU A 196 -8.24 -15.23 -4.32
CA LEU A 196 -7.74 -15.44 -5.67
C LEU A 196 -6.89 -16.72 -5.79
N GLN A 197 -6.24 -17.16 -4.70
CA GLN A 197 -5.54 -18.45 -4.65
C GLN A 197 -6.47 -19.66 -4.75
N LEU A 198 -7.77 -19.52 -4.44
CA LEU A 198 -8.74 -20.62 -4.62
C LEU A 198 -8.99 -20.96 -6.09
N LEU A 199 -8.61 -20.05 -7.00
CA LEU A 199 -8.79 -20.17 -8.45
C LEU A 199 -7.54 -20.73 -9.17
N GLY A 200 -6.45 -21.06 -8.47
CA GLY A 200 -5.18 -21.50 -9.08
C GLY A 200 -4.72 -22.85 -8.56
#